data_AF-A0A553EQ78-F1
#
_entry.id   AF-A0A553EQ78-F1
#
_cell.length_a   1.000
_cell.length_b   1.000
_cell.length_c   1.000
_cell.angle_alpha   90.00
_cell.angle_beta   90.00
_cell.angle_gamma   90.00
#
_symmetry.space_group_name_H-M   'P 1'
#
loop_
_entity.id
_entity.type
_entity.pdbx_description
1 polymer ?
#
loop_
_entity_poly.entity_id
_entity_poly.type
_entity_poly.pdbx_seq_one_letter_code
_entity_poly.pdbx_strand_id
1 'polypeptide(L)'
;MGYMGFGTRKEAYTRKPKIPFRKIKLLYQQELKKQKDNPTYKEADPAVLSEIRAHLIKRQKRSYAKQISALVLLTIVIGSGTYFLFNYMSTPLSGNPISIQEKYFHTVIHKVNDNQETRVEYFRKGPKSRETRYKNGMRHQNSESYYETGEQFRSATYLRDTLINEVYFYKNGDTIIHFPGIEDYRIHHLRIIGPQKKDSIEFDFYDGKILTGTYREF
;
A
#
# COMPACT_ATOMS: atom_id res chain seq x y z
N MET A 1 -6.58 -46.06 -31.90
CA MET A 1 -5.59 -45.01 -31.56
C MET A 1 -5.97 -44.45 -30.20
N GLY A 2 -5.15 -44.70 -29.19
CA GLY A 2 -5.42 -44.33 -27.80
C GLY A 2 -4.83 -42.96 -27.43
N TYR A 3 -5.52 -42.23 -26.56
CA TYR A 3 -4.99 -41.03 -25.91
C TYR A 3 -4.64 -41.35 -24.45
N MET A 4 -3.37 -41.11 -24.11
CA MET A 4 -2.79 -41.24 -22.78
C MET A 4 -3.23 -40.08 -21.87
N GLY A 5 -3.63 -40.42 -20.64
CA GLY A 5 -4.01 -39.46 -19.61
C GLY A 5 -2.81 -38.85 -18.88
N PHE A 6 -2.88 -37.55 -18.60
CA PHE A 6 -1.94 -36.83 -17.74
C PHE A 6 -2.42 -36.86 -16.29
N GLY A 7 -1.67 -37.56 -15.43
CA GLY A 7 -1.87 -37.57 -13.99
C GLY A 7 -1.25 -36.35 -13.31
N THR A 8 -2.08 -35.54 -12.65
CA THR A 8 -1.63 -34.48 -11.74
C THR A 8 -1.23 -35.07 -10.39
N ARG A 9 0.06 -34.99 -10.03
CA ARG A 9 0.54 -35.32 -8.68
C ARG A 9 0.16 -34.18 -7.73
N LYS A 10 -0.65 -34.48 -6.71
CA LYS A 10 -0.94 -33.57 -5.59
C LYS A 10 0.18 -33.72 -4.57
N GLU A 11 1.02 -32.70 -4.40
CA GLU A 11 1.95 -32.66 -3.27
C GLU A 11 1.17 -32.34 -1.99
N ALA A 12 1.26 -33.23 -1.02
CA ALA A 12 0.55 -33.16 0.25
C ALA A 12 1.32 -32.26 1.24
N TYR A 13 0.75 -31.09 1.57
CA TYR A 13 1.21 -30.27 2.69
C TYR A 13 1.03 -31.04 4.01
N THR A 14 2.10 -31.55 4.59
CA THR A 14 2.06 -32.17 5.92
C THR A 14 1.90 -31.08 6.99
N ARG A 15 0.69 -30.97 7.57
CA ARG A 15 0.44 -30.14 8.76
C ARG A 15 1.35 -30.56 9.91
N LYS A 16 2.03 -29.60 10.56
CA LYS A 16 2.80 -29.84 11.80
C LYS A 16 1.90 -30.55 12.82
N PRO A 17 2.38 -31.60 13.51
CA PRO A 17 1.56 -32.38 14.44
C PRO A 17 1.11 -31.47 15.60
N LYS A 18 -0.22 -31.37 15.79
CA LYS A 18 -0.78 -30.71 16.96
C LYS A 18 -0.35 -31.51 18.19
N ILE A 19 0.47 -30.92 19.05
CA ILE A 19 0.72 -31.49 20.38
C ILE A 19 -0.65 -31.62 21.05
N PRO A 20 -1.07 -32.83 21.47
CA PRO A 20 -2.40 -33.02 22.02
C PRO A 20 -2.53 -32.24 23.32
N PHE A 21 -3.54 -31.37 23.38
CA PHE A 21 -3.89 -30.48 24.52
C PHE A 21 -3.83 -31.19 25.89
N ARG A 22 -4.11 -32.51 25.93
CA ARG A 22 -3.97 -33.36 27.12
C ARG A 22 -2.57 -33.35 27.75
N LYS A 23 -1.49 -33.32 26.95
CA LYS A 23 -0.10 -33.36 27.45
C LYS A 23 0.27 -32.07 28.17
N ILE A 24 -0.20 -30.92 27.67
CA ILE A 24 0.00 -29.60 28.28
C ILE A 24 -0.76 -29.50 29.61
N LYS A 25 -2.02 -29.97 29.65
CA LYS A 25 -2.83 -29.97 30.88
C LYS A 25 -2.19 -30.81 32.00
N LEU A 26 -1.58 -31.95 31.66
CA LEU A 26 -0.89 -32.83 32.62
C LEU A 26 0.38 -32.18 33.21
N LEU A 27 1.20 -31.54 32.38
CA LEU A 27 2.39 -30.82 32.85
C LEU A 27 2.02 -29.68 33.81
N TYR A 28 0.98 -28.91 33.48
CA TYR A 28 0.51 -27.80 34.33
C TYR A 28 0.01 -28.28 35.70
N GLN A 29 -0.70 -29.42 35.75
CA GLN A 29 -1.15 -30.00 37.02
C GLN A 29 -0.01 -30.53 37.88
N GLN A 30 1.08 -31.03 37.28
CA GLN A 30 2.27 -31.47 38.00
C GLN A 30 3.03 -30.28 38.62
N GLU A 31 3.11 -29.14 37.94
CA GLU A 31 3.71 -27.92 38.48
C GLU A 31 2.92 -27.35 39.66
N LEU A 32 1.59 -27.30 39.57
CA LEU A 32 0.73 -26.84 40.67
C LEU A 32 0.84 -27.71 41.93
N LYS A 33 1.02 -29.03 41.77
CA LYS A 33 1.24 -29.93 42.91
C LYS A 33 2.60 -29.67 43.58
N LYS A 34 3.67 -29.49 42.78
CA LYS A 34 5.00 -29.13 43.31
C LYS A 34 5.00 -27.79 44.05
N GLN A 35 4.12 -26.85 43.70
CA GLN A 35 3.98 -25.59 44.42
C GLN A 35 3.22 -25.71 45.76
N LYS A 36 2.25 -26.64 45.86
CA LYS A 36 1.47 -26.86 47.10
C LYS A 36 2.30 -27.47 48.22
N ASP A 37 3.31 -28.27 47.87
CA ASP A 37 4.14 -29.02 48.81
C ASP A 37 5.46 -28.30 49.15
N ASN A 38 5.53 -26.98 49.02
CA ASN A 38 6.70 -26.18 49.41
C ASN A 38 6.44 -25.57 50.81
N PRO A 39 6.79 -26.25 51.92
CA PRO A 39 6.43 -25.86 53.30
C PRO A 39 7.08 -24.56 53.78
N THR A 40 7.98 -23.99 52.99
CA THR A 40 8.98 -23.00 53.40
C THR A 40 8.44 -21.64 53.84
N TYR A 41 7.12 -21.39 53.81
CA TYR A 41 6.53 -20.08 54.16
C TYR A 41 5.56 -20.06 55.33
N LYS A 42 5.01 -21.21 55.76
CA LYS A 42 3.97 -21.22 56.80
C LYS A 42 4.50 -21.29 58.23
N GLU A 43 5.71 -21.79 58.42
CA GLU A 43 6.33 -21.99 59.75
C GLU A 43 7.62 -21.16 59.92
N ALA A 44 7.97 -20.32 58.94
CA ALA A 44 9.17 -19.49 59.02
C ALA A 44 8.97 -18.32 60.00
N ASP A 45 9.97 -18.10 60.85
CA ASP A 45 10.03 -16.96 61.77
C ASP A 45 9.77 -15.65 61.00
N PRO A 46 8.82 -14.79 61.45
CA PRO A 46 8.52 -13.52 60.81
C PRO A 46 9.74 -12.63 60.56
N ALA A 47 10.78 -12.72 61.40
CA ALA A 47 12.03 -12.00 61.19
C ALA A 47 12.74 -12.44 59.89
N VAL A 48 12.88 -13.75 59.67
CA VAL A 48 13.50 -14.34 58.48
C VAL A 48 12.67 -14.02 57.22
N LEU A 49 11.35 -14.03 57.32
CA LEU A 49 10.47 -13.65 56.21
C LEU A 49 10.63 -12.18 55.81
N SER A 50 10.83 -11.29 56.78
CA SER A 50 11.05 -9.86 56.52
C SER A 50 12.38 -9.62 55.77
N GLU A 51 13.43 -10.36 56.13
CA GLU A 51 14.75 -10.27 55.50
C GLU A 51 14.72 -10.80 54.06
N ILE A 52 14.07 -11.95 53.83
CA ILE A 52 13.85 -12.51 52.49
C ILE A 52 13.08 -11.50 51.62
N ARG A 53 12.00 -10.90 52.14
CA ARG A 53 11.24 -9.87 51.42
C ARG A 53 12.10 -8.65 51.09
N ALA A 54 12.88 -8.15 52.04
CA ALA A 54 13.78 -7.02 51.81
C ALA A 54 14.81 -7.33 50.72
N HIS A 55 15.39 -8.53 50.74
CA HIS A 55 16.34 -8.99 49.73
C HIS A 55 15.69 -9.13 48.34
N LEU A 56 14.48 -9.69 48.26
CA LEU A 56 13.72 -9.80 47.02
C LEU A 56 13.36 -8.41 46.46
N ILE A 57 12.88 -7.48 47.29
CA ILE A 57 12.58 -6.10 46.90
C ILE A 57 13.85 -5.42 46.38
N LYS A 58 15.00 -5.59 47.05
CA LYS A 58 16.28 -5.02 46.61
C LYS A 58 16.71 -5.59 45.26
N ARG A 59 16.55 -6.91 45.04
CA ARG A 59 16.85 -7.57 43.75
C ARG A 59 15.90 -7.08 42.65
N GLN A 60 14.63 -6.91 42.96
CA GLN A 60 13.63 -6.41 42.01
C GLN A 60 13.91 -4.95 41.63
N LYS A 61 14.22 -4.08 42.60
CA LYS A 61 14.64 -2.69 42.35
C LYS A 61 15.88 -2.62 41.46
N ARG A 62 16.89 -3.47 41.69
CA ARG A 62 18.09 -3.56 40.82
C ARG A 62 17.74 -4.02 39.41
N SER A 63 16.81 -4.97 39.26
CA SER A 63 16.35 -5.42 37.94
C SER A 63 15.61 -4.32 37.19
N TYR A 64 14.69 -3.60 37.85
CA TYR A 64 13.98 -2.47 37.27
C TYR A 64 14.93 -1.33 36.89
N ALA A 65 15.89 -0.98 37.75
CA ALA A 65 16.90 0.03 37.44
C ALA A 65 17.69 -0.30 36.17
N LYS A 66 18.08 -1.57 35.99
CA LYS A 66 18.74 -2.04 34.76
C LYS A 66 17.83 -1.91 33.54
N GLN A 67 16.57 -2.32 33.63
CA GLN A 67 15.61 -2.20 32.53
C GLN A 67 15.35 -0.75 32.13
N ILE A 68 15.17 0.15 33.11
CA ILE A 68 15.00 1.59 32.86
C ILE A 68 16.26 2.17 32.21
N SER A 69 17.45 1.83 32.70
CA SER A 69 18.71 2.31 32.09
C SER A 69 18.88 1.86 30.64
N ALA A 70 18.47 0.62 30.31
CA ALA A 70 18.52 0.11 28.95
C ALA A 70 17.52 0.83 28.03
N LEU A 71 16.31 1.15 28.51
CA LEU A 71 15.33 1.92 27.76
C LEU A 71 15.81 3.34 27.47
N VAL A 72 16.44 4.01 28.45
CA VAL A 72 17.01 5.36 28.25
C VAL A 72 18.15 5.36 27.22
N LEU A 73 19.02 4.33 27.23
CA LEU A 73 20.07 4.21 26.21
C LEU A 73 19.48 3.97 24.81
N LEU A 74 18.44 3.14 24.71
CA LEU A 74 17.79 2.86 23.43
C LEU A 74 17.13 4.12 22.83
N THR A 75 16.48 4.95 23.63
CA THR A 75 15.85 6.18 23.14
C THR A 75 16.87 7.20 22.64
N ILE A 76 18.04 7.29 23.30
CA ILE A 76 19.15 8.15 22.83
C ILE A 76 19.67 7.66 21.47
N VAL A 77 19.86 6.36 21.28
CA VAL A 77 20.32 5.78 20.00
C VAL A 77 19.32 6.07 18.89
N ILE A 78 18.02 5.82 19.12
CA ILE A 78 16.97 6.08 18.13
C ILE A 78 16.89 7.57 17.79
N GLY A 79 16.90 8.45 18.79
CA GLY A 79 16.86 9.90 18.60
C GLY A 79 18.06 10.43 17.82
N SER A 80 19.26 9.88 18.06
CA SER A 80 20.45 10.25 17.28
C SER A 80 20.34 9.80 15.82
N GLY A 81 19.87 8.57 15.58
CA GLY A 81 19.70 8.04 14.23
C GLY A 81 18.67 8.81 13.40
N THR A 82 17.53 9.17 13.99
CA THR A 82 16.52 9.98 13.30
C THR A 82 17.00 11.39 13.00
N TYR A 83 17.76 12.01 13.92
CA TYR A 83 18.38 13.31 13.68
C TYR A 83 19.37 13.29 12.50
N PHE A 84 20.23 12.26 12.42
CA PHE A 84 21.14 12.10 11.29
C PHE A 84 20.41 11.89 9.96
N LEU A 85 19.38 11.03 9.92
CA LEU A 85 18.58 10.79 8.72
C LEU A 85 17.87 12.05 8.23
N PHE A 86 17.31 12.84 9.16
CA PHE A 86 16.64 14.09 8.81
C PHE A 86 17.60 15.10 8.19
N ASN A 87 18.80 15.27 8.76
CA ASN A 87 19.81 16.16 8.20
C ASN A 87 20.30 15.68 6.83
N TYR A 88 20.44 14.38 6.63
CA TYR A 88 20.88 13.82 5.34
C TYR A 88 19.79 13.92 4.25
N MET A 89 18.53 13.70 4.57
CA MET A 89 17.42 13.93 3.62
C MET A 89 17.21 15.40 3.29
N SER A 90 17.54 16.29 4.23
CA SER A 90 17.34 17.74 4.06
C SER A 90 18.45 18.41 3.26
N THR A 91 19.52 17.71 2.88
CA THR A 91 20.45 18.29 1.90
C THR A 91 19.72 18.38 0.57
N PRO A 92 19.41 19.60 0.07
CA PRO A 92 18.82 19.73 -1.25
C PRO A 92 19.79 19.07 -2.23
N LEU A 93 19.27 18.19 -3.07
CA LEU A 93 20.04 17.62 -4.18
C LEU A 93 20.56 18.80 -5.00
N SER A 94 21.83 19.16 -4.77
CA SER A 94 22.59 20.14 -5.54
C SER A 94 22.92 19.53 -6.90
N GLY A 95 21.89 19.10 -7.63
CA GLY A 95 21.99 18.95 -9.06
C GLY A 95 22.06 20.36 -9.62
N ASN A 96 23.12 20.66 -10.36
CA ASN A 96 23.11 21.79 -11.29
C ASN A 96 21.76 21.75 -12.02
N PRO A 97 21.03 22.88 -12.13
CA PRO A 97 19.76 22.88 -12.84
C PRO A 97 20.04 22.32 -14.23
N ILE A 98 19.54 21.11 -14.49
CA ILE A 98 19.57 20.56 -15.83
C ILE A 98 18.83 21.61 -16.64
N SER A 99 19.50 22.16 -17.65
CA SER A 99 18.93 23.05 -18.64
C SER A 99 17.84 22.31 -19.40
N ILE A 100 16.68 22.11 -18.76
CA ILE A 100 15.41 21.83 -19.41
C ILE A 100 14.86 23.22 -19.78
N GLN A 101 14.34 23.49 -20.97
CA GLN A 101 13.40 22.67 -21.71
C GLN A 101 13.19 23.40 -23.04
N GLU A 102 13.59 22.82 -24.17
CA GLU A 102 12.86 23.16 -25.38
C GLU A 102 11.42 22.67 -25.17
N LYS A 103 10.45 23.58 -25.23
CA LYS A 103 9.03 23.27 -24.97
C LYS A 103 8.61 22.12 -25.89
N TYR A 104 8.33 20.94 -25.33
CA TYR A 104 7.96 19.73 -26.08
C TYR A 104 6.70 19.91 -26.94
N PHE A 105 5.88 20.91 -26.59
CA PHE A 105 4.61 21.20 -27.23
C PHE A 105 4.48 22.67 -27.61
N HIS A 106 3.85 22.93 -28.75
CA HIS A 106 3.37 24.26 -29.11
C HIS A 106 1.85 24.30 -29.00
N THR A 107 1.31 25.42 -28.51
CA THR A 107 -0.12 25.59 -28.25
C THR A 107 -0.69 26.63 -29.20
N VAL A 108 -1.78 26.27 -29.87
CA VAL A 108 -2.57 27.16 -30.71
C VAL A 108 -3.92 27.37 -30.03
N ILE A 109 -4.36 28.62 -29.95
CA ILE A 109 -5.63 28.99 -29.32
C ILE A 109 -6.59 29.44 -30.43
N HIS A 110 -7.69 28.72 -30.57
CA HIS A 110 -8.78 29.05 -31.49
C HIS A 110 -9.92 29.67 -30.70
N LYS A 111 -10.17 30.96 -30.89
CA LYS A 111 -11.34 31.63 -30.31
C LYS A 111 -12.58 31.27 -31.13
N VAL A 112 -13.59 30.72 -30.48
CA VAL A 112 -14.88 30.40 -31.11
C VAL A 112 -15.83 31.57 -30.93
N ASN A 113 -15.95 32.06 -29.69
CA ASN A 113 -16.78 33.20 -29.28
C ASN A 113 -16.07 33.97 -28.14
N ASP A 114 -16.59 35.11 -27.70
CA ASP A 114 -16.00 35.91 -26.60
C ASP A 114 -15.74 35.11 -25.33
N ASN A 115 -16.56 34.09 -25.09
CA ASN A 115 -16.55 33.27 -23.89
C ASN A 115 -16.10 31.83 -24.15
N GLN A 116 -15.73 31.46 -25.38
CA GLN A 116 -15.37 30.09 -25.73
C GLN A 116 -14.10 30.04 -26.58
N GLU A 117 -13.16 29.20 -26.16
CA GLU A 117 -11.92 28.95 -26.90
C GLU A 117 -11.57 27.46 -26.89
N THR A 118 -10.90 27.02 -27.94
CA THR A 118 -10.33 25.69 -28.05
C THR A 118 -8.82 25.82 -28.05
N ARG A 119 -8.16 25.16 -27.11
CA ARG A 119 -6.69 25.10 -27.07
C ARG A 119 -6.24 23.77 -27.65
N VAL A 120 -5.40 23.85 -28.66
CA VAL A 120 -4.82 22.71 -29.34
C VAL A 120 -3.33 22.71 -29.09
N GLU A 121 -2.83 21.64 -28.50
CA GLU A 121 -1.39 21.41 -28.31
C GLU A 121 -0.92 20.39 -29.32
N TYR A 122 0.26 20.64 -29.87
CA TYR A 122 0.88 19.83 -30.89
C TYR A 122 2.26 19.38 -30.41
N PHE A 123 2.66 18.16 -30.75
CA PHE A 123 4.03 17.72 -30.56
C PHE A 123 4.98 18.58 -31.40
N ARG A 124 6.23 18.80 -30.94
CA ARG A 124 7.20 19.69 -31.59
C ARG A 124 7.33 19.54 -33.11
N LYS A 125 7.33 18.30 -33.61
CA LYS A 125 7.42 17.96 -35.04
C LYS A 125 6.32 17.00 -35.48
N GLY A 126 5.21 16.98 -34.76
CA GLY A 126 4.24 15.90 -34.85
C GLY A 126 2.81 16.39 -34.99
N PRO A 127 1.87 15.43 -34.97
CA PRO A 127 0.45 15.71 -35.04
C PRO A 127 -0.03 16.40 -33.74
N LYS A 128 -1.34 16.65 -33.71
CA LYS A 128 -2.06 17.14 -32.54
C LYS A 128 -1.81 16.21 -31.35
N SER A 129 -1.34 16.75 -30.23
CA SER A 129 -1.14 16.04 -28.96
C SER A 129 -2.36 16.11 -28.06
N ARG A 130 -3.02 17.27 -27.99
CA ARG A 130 -4.17 17.49 -27.13
C ARG A 130 -5.08 18.56 -27.68
N GLU A 131 -6.37 18.39 -27.49
CA GLU A 131 -7.38 19.41 -27.75
C GLU A 131 -8.29 19.54 -26.54
N THR A 132 -8.45 20.75 -26.03
CA THR A 132 -9.31 21.01 -24.87
C THR A 132 -10.15 22.25 -25.12
N ARG A 133 -11.45 22.12 -24.89
CA ARG A 133 -12.40 23.24 -24.95
C ARG A 133 -12.47 23.98 -23.63
N TYR A 134 -12.57 25.29 -23.70
CA TYR A 134 -12.69 26.19 -22.57
C TYR A 134 -13.90 27.09 -22.72
N LYS A 135 -14.56 27.38 -21.60
CA LYS A 135 -15.63 28.37 -21.47
C LYS A 135 -15.31 29.28 -20.30
N ASN A 136 -15.22 30.59 -20.54
CA ASN A 136 -14.83 31.60 -19.53
C ASN A 136 -13.48 31.27 -18.84
N GLY A 137 -12.50 30.79 -19.61
CA GLY A 137 -11.17 30.41 -19.09
C GLY A 137 -11.10 29.07 -18.35
N MET A 138 -12.23 28.38 -18.12
CA MET A 138 -12.29 27.08 -17.47
C MET A 138 -12.50 25.95 -18.47
N ARG A 139 -11.92 24.77 -18.25
CA ARG A 139 -12.15 23.57 -19.09
C ARG A 139 -13.62 23.19 -19.08
N HIS A 140 -14.15 22.89 -20.26
CA HIS A 140 -15.56 22.61 -20.45
C HIS A 140 -15.78 21.66 -21.63
N GLN A 141 -16.66 20.68 -21.48
CA GLN A 141 -16.92 19.60 -22.44
C GLN A 141 -15.67 18.72 -22.67
N ASN A 142 -15.47 18.28 -23.91
CA ASN A 142 -14.51 17.24 -24.24
C ASN A 142 -13.08 17.78 -24.29
N SER A 143 -12.17 16.96 -23.80
CA SER A 143 -10.74 17.08 -23.95
C SER A 143 -10.19 15.77 -24.47
N GLU A 144 -9.53 15.82 -25.60
CA GLU A 144 -8.94 14.65 -26.26
C GLU A 144 -7.42 14.75 -26.21
N SER A 145 -6.74 13.65 -25.97
CA SER A 145 -5.28 13.58 -26.08
C SER A 145 -4.89 12.39 -26.94
N TYR A 146 -3.79 12.53 -27.65
CA TYR A 146 -3.36 11.63 -28.70
C TYR A 146 -1.89 11.25 -28.50
N TYR A 147 -1.52 10.07 -28.97
CA TYR A 147 -0.13 9.66 -29.08
C TYR A 147 0.59 10.44 -30.20
N GLU A 148 1.93 10.44 -30.19
CA GLU A 148 2.74 11.02 -31.28
C GLU A 148 2.44 10.39 -32.65
N THR A 149 1.98 9.14 -32.64
CA THR A 149 1.57 8.36 -33.80
C THR A 149 0.17 8.76 -34.31
N GLY A 150 -0.59 9.55 -33.55
CA GLY A 150 -1.87 10.14 -33.95
C GLY A 150 -3.11 9.41 -33.43
N GLU A 151 -2.97 8.21 -32.87
CA GLU A 151 -4.08 7.49 -32.25
C GLU A 151 -4.52 8.18 -30.95
N GLN A 152 -5.80 8.11 -30.64
CA GLN A 152 -6.33 8.67 -29.41
C GLN A 152 -5.78 7.91 -28.21
N PHE A 153 -5.26 8.65 -27.22
CA PHE A 153 -4.74 8.14 -25.96
C PHE A 153 -5.74 8.34 -24.82
N ARG A 154 -6.50 9.43 -24.85
CA ARG A 154 -7.39 9.83 -23.76
C ARG A 154 -8.59 10.61 -24.27
N SER A 155 -9.75 10.36 -23.67
CA SER A 155 -10.95 11.18 -23.80
C SER A 155 -11.42 11.54 -22.41
N ALA A 156 -11.56 12.83 -22.13
CA ALA A 156 -12.01 13.33 -20.84
C ALA A 156 -13.11 14.38 -21.02
N THR A 157 -14.10 14.38 -20.14
CA THR A 157 -15.18 15.36 -20.14
C THR A 157 -15.09 16.23 -18.89
N TYR A 158 -15.12 17.55 -19.07
CA TYR A 158 -15.02 18.54 -18.00
C TYR A 158 -16.27 19.40 -17.89
N LEU A 159 -16.61 19.82 -16.67
CA LEU A 159 -17.62 20.82 -16.38
C LEU A 159 -17.04 21.87 -15.43
N ARG A 160 -16.65 23.04 -15.97
CA ARG A 160 -16.07 24.15 -15.18
C ARG A 160 -14.82 23.70 -14.41
N ASP A 161 -13.84 23.16 -15.12
CA ASP A 161 -12.61 22.54 -14.58
C ASP A 161 -12.77 21.25 -13.76
N THR A 162 -13.99 20.87 -13.39
CA THR A 162 -14.24 19.56 -12.75
C THR A 162 -14.21 18.44 -13.78
N LEU A 163 -13.37 17.43 -13.57
CA LEU A 163 -13.35 16.21 -14.39
C LEU A 163 -14.57 15.35 -14.06
N ILE A 164 -15.39 15.05 -15.07
CA ILE A 164 -16.62 14.25 -14.93
C ILE A 164 -16.38 12.79 -15.34
N ASN A 165 -15.73 12.59 -16.48
CA ASN A 165 -15.47 11.27 -17.02
C ASN A 165 -14.10 11.26 -17.70
N GLU A 166 -13.42 10.12 -17.67
CA GLU A 166 -12.13 9.91 -18.28
C GLU A 166 -11.99 8.47 -18.76
N VAL A 167 -11.56 8.32 -20.01
CA VAL A 167 -11.28 7.03 -20.64
C VAL A 167 -9.89 7.11 -21.26
N TYR A 168 -9.08 6.08 -21.02
CA TYR A 168 -7.79 5.91 -21.68
C TYR A 168 -7.87 4.83 -22.74
N PHE A 169 -7.04 4.97 -23.77
CA PHE A 169 -6.98 4.07 -24.90
C PHE A 169 -5.54 3.60 -25.09
N TYR A 170 -5.37 2.31 -25.33
CA TYR A 170 -4.12 1.76 -25.83
C TYR A 170 -3.91 2.16 -27.30
N LYS A 171 -2.65 2.09 -27.78
CA LYS A 171 -2.32 2.42 -29.17
C LYS A 171 -3.05 1.56 -30.21
N ASN A 172 -3.45 0.34 -29.85
CA ASN A 172 -4.21 -0.56 -30.71
C ASN A 172 -5.72 -0.21 -30.77
N GLY A 173 -6.17 0.85 -30.09
CA GLY A 173 -7.58 1.26 -30.03
C GLY A 173 -8.37 0.56 -28.93
N ASP A 174 -7.77 -0.39 -28.20
CA ASP A 174 -8.42 -1.01 -27.06
C ASP A 174 -8.62 0.04 -25.97
N THR A 175 -9.85 0.15 -25.51
CA THR A 175 -10.21 1.00 -24.38
C THR A 175 -9.72 0.36 -23.09
N ILE A 176 -8.99 1.13 -22.28
CA ILE A 176 -8.81 0.86 -20.86
C ILE A 176 -10.16 1.23 -20.22
N ILE A 177 -11.15 0.34 -20.33
CA ILE A 177 -12.49 0.59 -19.79
C ILE A 177 -12.43 0.57 -18.27
N HIS A 178 -12.72 1.74 -17.71
CA HIS A 178 -13.29 2.04 -16.40
C HIS A 178 -12.56 1.54 -15.14
N PHE A 179 -11.96 2.48 -14.42
CA PHE A 179 -12.32 2.61 -13.01
C PHE A 179 -13.75 3.13 -12.95
N PRO A 180 -14.69 2.46 -12.26
CA PRO A 180 -16.02 3.01 -12.08
C PRO A 180 -15.88 4.35 -11.34
N GLY A 181 -16.47 5.41 -11.90
CA GLY A 181 -16.84 6.57 -11.11
C GLY A 181 -17.87 6.10 -10.10
N ILE A 182 -17.41 5.72 -8.91
CA ILE A 182 -18.26 5.24 -7.83
C ILE A 182 -18.88 6.47 -7.17
N GLU A 183 -20.08 6.84 -7.61
CA GLU A 183 -20.99 7.68 -6.81
C GLU A 183 -21.92 6.84 -5.91
N ASP A 184 -21.64 5.54 -5.71
CA ASP A 184 -22.48 4.69 -4.85
C ASP A 184 -21.62 3.91 -3.85
N TYR A 185 -22.00 3.82 -2.58
CA TYR A 185 -21.24 3.15 -1.52
C TYR A 185 -21.21 1.60 -1.67
N ARG A 186 -21.10 1.08 -2.89
CA ARG A 186 -21.09 -0.35 -3.22
C ARG A 186 -19.68 -0.82 -3.50
N ILE A 187 -19.41 -2.06 -3.09
CA ILE A 187 -18.17 -2.76 -3.42
C ILE A 187 -18.35 -3.37 -4.81
N HIS A 188 -17.43 -3.06 -5.72
CA HIS A 188 -17.40 -3.61 -7.06
C HIS A 188 -16.34 -4.69 -7.14
N HIS A 189 -16.74 -5.90 -7.53
CA HIS A 189 -15.81 -6.97 -7.84
C HIS A 189 -15.34 -6.84 -9.28
N LEU A 190 -14.03 -6.72 -9.50
CA LEU A 190 -13.43 -6.55 -10.82
C LEU A 190 -12.54 -7.76 -11.14
N ARG A 191 -12.71 -8.27 -12.35
CA ARG A 191 -11.88 -9.33 -12.93
C ARG A 191 -11.25 -8.84 -14.23
N ILE A 192 -9.93 -8.69 -14.23
CA ILE A 192 -9.15 -8.30 -15.39
C ILE A 192 -8.55 -9.56 -16.00
N ILE A 193 -8.83 -9.80 -17.28
CA ILE A 193 -8.26 -10.91 -18.04
C ILE A 193 -7.05 -10.40 -18.80
N GLY A 194 -5.90 -11.02 -18.60
CA GLY A 194 -4.66 -10.64 -19.30
C GLY A 194 -4.77 -10.84 -20.82
N PRO A 195 -3.90 -10.17 -21.60
CA PRO A 195 -3.98 -10.15 -23.07
C PRO A 195 -3.86 -11.55 -23.71
N GLN A 196 -3.20 -12.50 -23.04
CA GLN A 196 -3.06 -13.88 -23.50
C GLN A 196 -4.12 -14.84 -22.92
N LYS A 197 -5.11 -14.35 -22.16
CA LYS A 197 -6.14 -15.13 -21.45
C LYS A 197 -5.62 -16.20 -20.48
N LYS A 198 -4.32 -16.22 -20.20
CA LYS A 198 -3.67 -17.19 -19.30
C LYS A 198 -3.67 -16.74 -17.85
N ASP A 199 -3.58 -15.43 -17.65
CA ASP A 199 -3.51 -14.84 -16.33
C ASP A 199 -4.75 -13.99 -16.10
N SER A 200 -5.28 -14.02 -14.87
CA SER A 200 -6.34 -13.09 -14.47
C SER A 200 -6.09 -12.52 -13.09
N ILE A 201 -6.43 -11.24 -12.93
CA ILE A 201 -6.33 -10.52 -11.68
C ILE A 201 -7.75 -10.22 -11.21
N GLU A 202 -8.07 -10.64 -9.99
CA GLU A 202 -9.34 -10.37 -9.33
C GLU A 202 -9.10 -9.49 -8.10
N PHE A 203 -9.93 -8.46 -7.92
CA PHE A 203 -9.90 -7.62 -6.73
C PHE A 203 -11.23 -6.90 -6.53
N ASP A 204 -11.46 -6.48 -5.28
CA ASP A 204 -12.60 -5.64 -4.93
C ASP A 204 -12.18 -4.16 -4.91
N PHE A 205 -13.08 -3.30 -5.39
CA PHE A 205 -12.89 -1.87 -5.52
C PHE A 205 -14.03 -1.13 -4.79
N TYR A 206 -13.67 -0.16 -3.94
CA TYR A 206 -14.60 0.62 -3.15
C TYR A 206 -14.07 2.05 -2.99
N ASP A 207 -14.91 3.04 -3.29
CA ASP A 207 -14.60 4.47 -3.09
C ASP A 207 -13.24 4.90 -3.67
N GLY A 208 -12.99 4.56 -4.93
CA GLY A 208 -11.73 4.94 -5.58
C GLY A 208 -10.50 4.11 -5.19
N LYS A 209 -10.63 3.11 -4.30
CA LYS A 209 -9.50 2.33 -3.76
C LYS A 209 -9.68 0.82 -3.97
N ILE A 210 -8.55 0.13 -4.18
CA ILE A 210 -8.48 -1.34 -4.23
C ILE A 210 -8.36 -1.87 -2.80
N LEU A 211 -9.16 -2.89 -2.47
CA LEU A 211 -9.04 -3.62 -1.22
C LEU A 211 -7.90 -4.64 -1.33
N THR A 212 -6.73 -4.30 -0.80
CA THR A 212 -5.51 -5.12 -0.93
C THR A 212 -5.65 -6.56 -0.43
N GLY A 213 -6.53 -6.80 0.54
CA GLY A 213 -6.80 -8.14 1.08
C GLY A 213 -7.61 -9.05 0.15
N THR A 214 -8.19 -8.53 -0.92
CA THR A 214 -9.01 -9.29 -1.89
C THR A 214 -8.31 -9.50 -3.22
N TYR A 215 -7.09 -8.98 -3.36
CA TYR A 215 -6.25 -9.16 -4.53
C TYR A 215 -5.84 -10.63 -4.72
N ARG A 216 -6.10 -11.17 -5.91
CA ARG A 216 -5.70 -12.52 -6.31
C ARG A 216 -5.19 -12.52 -7.74
N GLU A 217 -4.05 -13.17 -7.93
CA GLU A 217 -3.50 -13.52 -9.24
C GLU A 217 -3.76 -15.00 -9.51
N PHE A 218 -4.26 -15.32 -10.70
CA PHE A 218 -4.51 -16.68 -11.18
C PHE A 218 -3.78 -16.93 -12.49
#